data_AF-A0A5B1B817-F1
#
_entry.id   AF-A0A5B1B817-F1
#
_cell.length_a   1.000
_cell.length_b   1.000
_cell.length_c   1.000
_cell.angle_alpha   90.00
_cell.angle_beta   90.00
_cell.angle_gamma   90.00
#
_symmetry.space_group_name_H-M   'P 1'
#
loop_
_entity.id
_entity.type
_entity.pdbx_description
1 polymer ?
#
loop_
_entity_poly.entity_id
_entity_poly.type
_entity_poly.pdbx_seq_one_letter_code
_entity_poly.pdbx_strand_id
1 'polypeptide(L)'
;TLVHDRFSSYFSYQCGHSLCNAHILRDLIYIEEAFNAPWATKIRKLLVRAKKKKEQDPDLKSSYYTRAFNTFTKTIRPIIKGYDKKFKKTDEQRLAFALEKHKYLFLEFIKQPLVPFDNNQAERDLRMIKVKQKVSGCFRSQDHIHYFSRIRGYISTLRKNKQSILECLINAFNEKPYIPMKGE
;
A
#
# COMPACT_ATOMS: atom_id res chain seq x y z
N THR A 1 2.51 10.52 6.78
CA THR A 1 3.24 9.47 6.04
C THR A 1 2.36 8.93 4.93
N LEU A 2 2.82 8.98 3.68
CA LEU A 2 2.17 8.37 2.53
C LEU A 2 2.46 6.87 2.48
N VAL A 3 1.42 6.04 2.39
CA VAL A 3 1.56 4.60 2.12
C VAL A 3 1.39 4.35 0.63
N HIS A 4 2.41 3.78 -0.02
CA HIS A 4 2.38 3.54 -1.47
C HIS A 4 3.06 2.23 -1.85
N ASP A 5 2.92 1.79 -3.09
CA ASP A 5 3.69 0.65 -3.61
C ASP A 5 5.19 1.00 -3.75
N ARG A 6 6.01 0.10 -4.29
CA ARG A 6 7.45 0.37 -4.43
C ARG A 6 7.83 1.07 -5.75
N PHE A 7 6.90 1.79 -6.38
CA PHE A 7 7.21 2.55 -7.59
C PHE A 7 8.13 3.73 -7.28
N SER A 8 9.22 3.85 -8.03
CA SER A 8 10.33 4.76 -7.72
C SER A 8 9.92 6.24 -7.71
N SER A 9 8.97 6.64 -8.56
CA SER A 9 8.52 8.02 -8.65
C SER A 9 7.82 8.51 -7.39
N TYR A 10 7.25 7.63 -6.56
CA TYR A 10 6.59 8.06 -5.32
C TYR A 10 7.58 8.55 -4.26
N PHE A 11 8.84 8.12 -4.31
CA PHE A 11 9.86 8.52 -3.35
C PHE A 11 10.35 9.96 -3.56
N SER A 12 9.96 10.65 -4.64
CA SER A 12 10.32 12.06 -4.85
C SER A 12 9.40 13.03 -4.11
N TYR A 13 8.26 12.57 -3.58
CA TYR A 13 7.34 13.43 -2.83
C TYR A 13 7.94 13.81 -1.47
N GLN A 14 7.86 15.09 -1.13
CA GLN A 14 8.40 15.63 0.12
C GLN A 14 7.50 15.31 1.33
N CYS A 15 7.44 14.04 1.71
CA CYS A 15 6.65 13.57 2.85
C CYS A 15 7.29 12.34 3.51
N GLY A 16 6.80 11.92 4.68
CA GLY A 16 7.18 10.62 5.24
C GLY A 16 6.64 9.48 4.36
N HIS A 17 7.39 8.38 4.21
CA HIS A 17 7.00 7.25 3.37
C HIS A 17 6.81 5.97 4.18
N SER A 18 5.88 5.12 3.73
CA SER A 18 5.73 3.74 4.17
C SER A 18 5.31 2.89 2.97
N LEU A 19 5.70 1.63 2.94
CA LEU A 19 5.39 0.75 1.82
C LEU A 19 4.16 -0.11 2.10
N CYS A 20 3.30 -0.22 1.09
CA CYS A 20 2.07 -1.01 1.13
C CYS A 20 2.44 -2.50 1.24
N ASN A 21 2.18 -3.09 2.41
CA ASN A 21 2.51 -4.49 2.64
C ASN A 21 1.55 -5.44 1.89
N ALA A 22 0.37 -5.01 1.45
CA ALA A 22 -0.50 -5.86 0.62
C ALA A 22 0.13 -6.24 -0.73
N HIS A 23 0.96 -5.36 -1.30
CA HIS A 23 1.78 -5.66 -2.48
C HIS A 23 2.86 -6.68 -2.16
N ILE A 24 3.61 -6.46 -1.08
CA ILE A 24 4.73 -7.33 -0.74
C ILE A 24 4.29 -8.73 -0.34
N LEU A 25 3.10 -8.87 0.28
CA LEU A 25 2.54 -10.18 0.59
C LEU A 25 2.27 -11.00 -0.67
N ARG A 26 1.85 -10.38 -1.78
CA ARG A 26 1.67 -11.07 -3.07
C ARG A 26 2.99 -11.51 -3.66
N ASP A 27 3.99 -10.64 -3.64
CA ASP A 27 5.34 -10.97 -4.12
C ASP A 27 5.94 -12.12 -3.30
N LEU A 28 5.74 -12.12 -1.98
CA LEU A 28 6.21 -13.20 -1.09
C LEU A 28 5.51 -14.54 -1.36
N ILE A 29 4.22 -14.55 -1.71
CA ILE A 29 3.50 -15.76 -2.11
C ILE A 29 4.09 -16.31 -3.42
N TYR A 30 4.29 -15.45 -4.42
CA TYR A 30 4.93 -15.87 -5.67
C TYR A 30 6.32 -16.47 -5.43
N ILE A 31 7.14 -15.85 -4.57
CA ILE A 31 8.47 -16.39 -4.25
C ILE A 31 8.40 -17.72 -3.49
N GLU A 32 7.44 -17.86 -2.55
CA GLU A 32 7.18 -19.11 -1.84
C GLU A 32 6.83 -20.23 -2.85
N GLU A 33 5.95 -19.97 -3.80
CA GLU A 33 5.45 -20.96 -4.77
C GLU A 33 6.48 -21.28 -5.88
N ALA A 34 7.11 -20.27 -6.47
CA ALA A 34 7.98 -20.45 -7.63
C ALA A 34 9.41 -20.91 -7.28
N PHE A 35 9.90 -20.58 -6.07
CA PHE A 35 11.26 -20.88 -5.64
C PHE A 35 11.33 -21.83 -4.44
N ASN A 36 10.17 -22.30 -3.93
CA ASN A 36 10.05 -23.11 -2.72
C ASN A 36 10.82 -22.52 -1.52
N ALA A 37 10.77 -21.19 -1.39
CA ALA A 37 11.66 -20.42 -0.54
C ALA A 37 11.06 -20.21 0.88
N PRO A 38 11.50 -20.94 1.92
CA PRO A 38 10.83 -20.93 3.23
C PRO A 38 11.00 -19.60 3.98
N TRP A 39 12.02 -18.82 3.62
CA TRP A 39 12.24 -17.48 4.19
C TRP A 39 11.11 -16.53 3.80
N ALA A 40 10.52 -16.67 2.62
CA ALA A 40 9.40 -15.83 2.17
C ALA A 40 8.16 -16.07 3.03
N THR A 41 7.84 -17.35 3.31
CA THR A 41 6.80 -17.74 4.27
C THR A 41 7.04 -17.13 5.66
N LYS A 42 8.29 -17.12 6.12
CA LYS A 42 8.65 -16.58 7.44
C LYS A 42 8.45 -15.06 7.50
N ILE A 43 8.86 -14.31 6.49
CA ILE A 43 8.60 -12.86 6.40
C ILE A 43 7.10 -12.58 6.28
N ARG A 44 6.38 -13.33 5.43
CA ARG A 44 4.92 -13.21 5.26
C ARG A 44 4.19 -13.38 6.59
N LYS A 45 4.50 -14.46 7.33
CA LYS A 45 3.93 -14.72 8.67
C LYS A 45 4.31 -13.64 9.68
N LEU A 46 5.53 -13.10 9.64
CA LEU A 46 5.95 -12.00 10.50
C LEU A 46 5.10 -10.74 10.26
N LEU A 47 4.93 -10.32 9.01
CA LEU A 47 4.16 -9.13 8.64
C LEU A 47 2.67 -9.27 9.01
N VAL A 48 2.07 -10.42 8.72
CA VAL A 48 0.65 -10.69 9.06
C VAL A 48 0.42 -10.70 10.57
N ARG A 49 1.34 -11.29 11.35
CA ARG A 49 1.24 -11.25 12.82
C ARG A 49 1.38 -9.83 13.36
N ALA A 50 2.29 -9.04 12.80
CA ALA A 50 2.47 -7.65 13.17
C ALA A 50 1.24 -6.80 12.84
N LYS A 51 0.60 -7.03 11.68
CA LYS A 51 -0.68 -6.40 11.32
C LYS A 51 -1.75 -6.72 12.37
N LYS A 52 -1.97 -8.00 12.68
CA LYS A 52 -2.98 -8.42 13.66
C LYS A 52 -2.74 -7.82 15.04
N LYS A 53 -1.48 -7.74 15.49
CA LYS A 53 -1.14 -7.08 16.74
C LYS A 53 -1.46 -5.59 16.72
N LYS A 54 -1.12 -4.90 15.62
CA LYS A 54 -1.43 -3.48 15.48
C LYS A 54 -2.94 -3.18 15.49
N GLU A 55 -3.74 -4.07 14.90
CA GLU A 55 -5.20 -3.93 14.92
C GLU A 55 -5.78 -4.07 16.33
N GLN A 56 -5.10 -4.80 17.22
CA GLN A 56 -5.49 -4.94 18.63
C GLN A 56 -4.93 -3.82 19.51
N ASP A 57 -3.71 -3.39 19.23
CA ASP A 57 -2.97 -2.37 19.96
C ASP A 57 -2.28 -1.44 18.95
N PRO A 58 -2.86 -0.26 18.66
CA PRO A 58 -2.28 0.70 17.73
C PRO A 58 -0.91 1.23 18.16
N ASP A 59 -0.59 1.22 19.46
CA ASP A 59 0.64 1.77 20.03
C ASP A 59 1.58 0.67 20.52
N LEU A 60 2.07 -0.11 19.55
CA LEU A 60 2.96 -1.24 19.84
C LEU A 60 4.25 -0.79 20.51
N LYS A 61 4.58 -1.43 21.63
CA LYS A 61 5.85 -1.21 22.36
C LYS A 61 7.06 -1.23 21.42
N SER A 62 7.99 -0.30 21.63
CA SER A 62 9.26 -0.22 20.88
C SER A 62 10.06 -1.54 20.88
N SER A 63 10.00 -2.33 21.97
CA SER A 63 10.62 -3.65 22.03
C SER A 63 10.03 -4.67 21.03
N TYR A 64 8.77 -4.52 20.63
CA TYR A 64 8.17 -5.32 19.56
C TYR A 64 8.74 -4.94 18.20
N TYR A 65 8.86 -3.64 17.90
CA TYR A 65 9.51 -3.16 16.68
C TYR A 65 10.92 -3.72 16.54
N THR A 66 11.76 -3.61 17.58
CA THR A 66 13.13 -4.13 17.55
C THR A 66 13.18 -5.63 17.28
N ARG A 67 12.30 -6.42 17.91
CA ARG A 67 12.22 -7.87 17.66
C ARG A 67 11.77 -8.19 16.23
N ALA A 68 10.76 -7.50 15.73
CA ALA A 68 10.28 -7.68 14.35
C ALA A 68 11.39 -7.32 13.35
N PHE A 69 12.06 -6.19 13.54
CA PHE A 69 13.16 -5.71 12.72
C PHE A 69 14.34 -6.70 12.69
N ASN A 70 14.75 -7.20 13.86
CA ASN A 70 15.82 -8.19 13.96
C ASN A 70 15.44 -9.51 13.29
N THR A 71 14.20 -9.96 13.46
CA THR A 71 13.70 -11.18 12.80
C THR A 71 13.65 -11.01 11.29
N PHE A 72 13.18 -9.86 10.81
CA PHE A 72 13.10 -9.50 9.40
C PHE A 72 14.48 -9.54 8.74
N THR A 73 15.44 -8.78 9.28
CA THR A 73 16.80 -8.70 8.75
C THR A 73 17.56 -10.03 8.84
N LYS A 74 17.47 -10.75 9.97
CA LYS A 74 18.10 -12.07 10.14
C LYS A 74 17.60 -13.09 9.11
N THR A 75 16.33 -12.98 8.70
CA THR A 75 15.72 -13.90 7.74
C THR A 75 16.17 -13.63 6.30
N ILE A 76 16.37 -12.36 5.93
CA ILE A 76 16.69 -11.95 4.55
C ILE A 76 18.20 -11.94 4.26
N ARG A 77 19.02 -11.57 5.25
CA ARG A 77 20.49 -11.44 5.10
C ARG A 77 21.20 -12.65 4.46
N PRO A 78 20.84 -13.92 4.77
CA PRO A 78 21.48 -15.07 4.12
C PRO A 78 21.32 -15.07 2.60
N ILE A 79 20.16 -14.63 2.10
CA ILE A 79 19.85 -14.61 0.66
C ILE A 79 20.67 -13.54 -0.06
N ILE A 80 20.89 -12.40 0.59
CA ILE A 80 21.75 -11.34 0.09
C ILE A 80 23.21 -11.78 0.06
N LYS A 81 23.67 -12.45 1.13
CA LYS A 81 25.06 -12.94 1.22
C LYS A 81 25.35 -14.07 0.22
N GLY A 82 24.36 -14.90 -0.06
CA GLY A 82 24.46 -15.98 -1.05
C GLY A 82 24.37 -15.51 -2.51
N TYR A 83 24.16 -14.22 -2.77
CA TYR A 83 24.09 -13.70 -4.13
C TYR A 83 25.49 -13.55 -4.75
N ASP A 84 25.74 -14.30 -5.82
CA ASP A 84 26.92 -14.13 -6.67
C ASP A 84 26.68 -12.99 -7.69
N LYS A 85 27.54 -11.97 -7.60
CA LYS A 85 27.50 -10.78 -8.47
C LYS A 85 27.76 -11.10 -9.95
N LYS A 86 28.36 -12.25 -10.27
CA LYS A 86 28.58 -12.70 -11.65
C LYS A 86 27.27 -12.96 -12.39
N PHE A 87 26.21 -13.34 -11.66
CA PHE A 87 24.94 -13.70 -12.26
C PHE A 87 23.88 -12.60 -12.08
N LYS A 88 22.93 -12.56 -13.01
CA LYS A 88 21.72 -11.73 -12.88
C LYS A 88 20.90 -12.24 -11.70
N LYS A 89 20.43 -11.32 -10.85
CA LYS A 89 19.58 -11.66 -9.70
C LYS A 89 18.33 -12.40 -10.17
N THR A 90 18.01 -13.51 -9.51
CA THR A 90 16.71 -14.18 -9.60
C THR A 90 15.60 -13.28 -9.02
N ASP A 91 14.33 -13.60 -9.27
CA ASP A 91 13.23 -12.82 -8.69
C ASP A 91 13.23 -12.92 -7.16
N GLU A 92 13.53 -14.09 -6.60
CA GLU A 92 13.73 -14.30 -5.16
C GLU A 92 14.79 -13.34 -4.59
N GLN A 93 15.96 -13.28 -5.21
CA GLN A 93 17.04 -12.39 -4.80
C GLN A 93 16.64 -10.92 -4.98
N ARG A 94 15.99 -10.54 -6.09
CA ARG A 94 15.52 -9.16 -6.29
C ARG A 94 14.56 -8.74 -5.18
N LEU A 95 13.64 -9.61 -4.78
CA LEU A 95 12.72 -9.34 -3.68
C LEU A 95 13.47 -9.21 -2.35
N ALA A 96 14.39 -10.12 -2.03
CA ALA A 96 15.22 -10.05 -0.82
C ALA A 96 16.02 -8.74 -0.73
N PHE A 97 16.67 -8.33 -1.82
CA PHE A 97 17.38 -7.06 -1.89
C PHE A 97 16.45 -5.85 -1.72
N ALA A 98 15.25 -5.89 -2.31
CA ALA A 98 14.26 -4.84 -2.15
C ALA A 98 13.76 -4.72 -0.70
N LEU A 99 13.49 -5.86 -0.05
CA LEU A 99 13.07 -5.92 1.35
C LEU A 99 14.16 -5.37 2.28
N GLU A 100 15.43 -5.70 2.05
CA GLU A 100 16.53 -5.18 2.85
C GLU A 100 16.76 -3.68 2.64
N LYS A 101 16.68 -3.21 1.39
CA LYS A 101 16.84 -1.79 1.04
C LYS A 101 15.78 -0.93 1.73
N HIS A 102 14.53 -1.39 1.73
CA HIS A 102 13.39 -0.63 2.23
C HIS A 102 12.83 -1.15 3.56
N LYS A 103 13.61 -1.91 4.34
CA LYS A 103 13.19 -2.57 5.59
C LYS A 103 12.49 -1.64 6.58
N TYR A 104 13.02 -0.42 6.74
CA TYR A 104 12.42 0.58 7.63
C TYR A 104 11.03 1.00 7.16
N LEU A 105 10.84 1.19 5.85
CA LEU A 105 9.56 1.61 5.27
C LEU A 105 8.51 0.50 5.28
N PHE A 106 8.91 -0.77 5.15
CA PHE A 106 7.98 -1.90 5.30
C PHE A 106 7.52 -2.10 6.74
N LEU A 107 8.35 -1.74 7.72
CA LEU A 107 8.06 -1.90 9.15
C LEU A 107 7.61 -0.60 9.82
N GLU A 108 7.51 0.50 9.09
CA GLU A 108 7.11 1.82 9.63
C GLU A 108 5.72 1.77 10.27
N PHE A 109 4.80 0.97 9.71
CA PHE A 109 3.48 0.75 10.30
C PHE A 109 3.55 0.19 11.74
N ILE A 110 4.59 -0.56 12.10
CA ILE A 110 4.75 -1.07 13.47
C ILE A 110 5.19 0.07 14.41
N LYS A 111 6.01 1.00 13.90
CA LYS A 111 6.61 2.08 14.68
C LYS A 111 5.63 3.23 14.92
N GLN A 112 4.79 3.54 13.93
CA GLN A 112 3.91 4.70 13.95
C GLN A 112 2.45 4.27 14.02
N PRO A 113 1.69 4.62 15.08
CA PRO A 113 0.29 4.19 15.24
C PRO A 113 -0.60 4.55 14.05
N LEU A 114 -0.45 5.76 13.50
CA LEU A 114 -1.30 6.28 12.42
C LEU A 114 -0.96 5.74 11.02
N VAL A 115 0.16 5.04 10.83
CA VAL A 115 0.58 4.54 9.51
C VAL A 115 -0.10 3.20 9.22
N PRO A 116 -1.02 3.08 8.25
CA PRO A 116 -1.69 1.82 7.98
C PRO A 116 -0.75 0.78 7.36
N PHE A 117 -1.10 -0.50 7.49
CA PHE A 117 -0.34 -1.63 6.93
C PHE A 117 -0.35 -1.63 5.39
N ASP A 118 -1.44 -1.18 4.80
CA ASP A 118 -1.71 -1.20 3.37
C ASP A 118 -2.40 0.09 2.91
N ASN A 119 -2.40 0.32 1.59
CA ASN A 119 -3.08 1.45 0.95
C ASN A 119 -4.33 0.99 0.18
N ASN A 120 -4.98 -0.07 0.65
CA ASN A 120 -6.08 -0.71 -0.08
C ASN A 120 -7.22 0.25 -0.42
N GLN A 121 -7.47 1.26 0.42
CA GLN A 121 -8.55 2.22 0.16
C GLN A 121 -8.28 3.08 -1.07
N ALA A 122 -7.08 3.65 -1.20
CA ALA A 122 -6.73 4.44 -2.37
C ALA A 122 -6.69 3.57 -3.65
N GLU A 123 -6.17 2.35 -3.54
CA GLU A 123 -6.17 1.39 -4.65
C GLU A 123 -7.60 1.03 -5.11
N ARG A 124 -8.53 0.81 -4.16
CA ARG A 124 -9.95 0.58 -4.46
C ARG A 124 -10.61 1.78 -5.11
N ASP A 125 -10.30 3.00 -4.65
CA ASP A 125 -10.85 4.22 -5.24
C ASP A 125 -10.42 4.37 -6.71
N LEU A 126 -9.16 4.03 -7.03
CA LEU A 126 -8.62 4.03 -8.40
C LEU A 126 -9.13 2.88 -9.28
N ARG A 127 -9.59 1.77 -8.68
CA ARG A 127 -10.04 0.56 -9.41
C ARG A 127 -11.11 0.87 -10.45
N MET A 128 -11.97 1.86 -10.22
CA MET A 128 -13.03 2.20 -11.17
C MET A 128 -12.52 2.77 -12.49
N ILE A 129 -11.33 3.36 -12.52
CA ILE A 129 -10.67 3.75 -13.78
C ILE A 129 -10.33 2.50 -14.59
N LYS A 130 -9.78 1.46 -13.93
CA LYS A 130 -9.47 0.18 -14.58
C LYS A 130 -10.71 -0.59 -15.00
N VAL A 131 -11.79 -0.56 -14.22
CA VAL A 131 -13.08 -1.15 -14.61
C VAL A 131 -13.63 -0.46 -15.84
N LYS A 132 -13.64 0.88 -15.87
CA LYS A 132 -14.04 1.65 -17.06
C LYS A 132 -13.21 1.25 -18.27
N GLN A 133 -11.89 1.16 -18.13
CA GLN A 133 -10.98 0.77 -19.21
C GLN A 133 -11.29 -0.64 -19.74
N LYS A 134 -11.58 -1.58 -18.84
CA LYS A 134 -11.89 -2.97 -19.19
C LYS A 134 -13.25 -3.11 -19.88
N VAL A 135 -14.27 -2.41 -19.39
CA VAL A 135 -15.67 -2.59 -19.85
C VAL A 135 -16.00 -1.66 -21.03
N SER A 136 -15.50 -0.43 -21.00
CA SER A 136 -15.89 0.64 -21.93
C SER A 136 -14.70 1.25 -22.70
N GLY A 137 -13.51 0.62 -22.65
CA GLY A 137 -12.32 1.09 -23.34
C GLY A 137 -11.69 2.36 -22.74
N CYS A 138 -10.71 2.95 -23.44
CA CYS A 138 -10.05 4.20 -23.02
C CYS A 138 -10.95 5.44 -23.23
N PHE A 139 -10.61 6.57 -22.61
CA PHE A 139 -11.28 7.84 -22.88
C PHE A 139 -10.77 8.41 -24.20
N ARG A 140 -11.67 9.00 -25.00
CA ARG A 140 -11.35 9.60 -26.31
C ARG A 140 -11.07 11.10 -26.25
N SER A 141 -11.33 11.75 -25.10
CA SER A 141 -11.05 13.16 -24.85
C SER A 141 -10.62 13.34 -23.38
N GLN A 142 -9.77 14.34 -23.14
CA GLN A 142 -9.37 14.77 -21.80
C GLN A 142 -10.55 15.28 -20.97
N ASP A 143 -11.53 15.96 -21.57
CA ASP A 143 -12.70 16.49 -20.86
C ASP A 143 -13.49 15.34 -20.18
N HIS A 144 -13.66 14.23 -20.89
CA HIS A 144 -14.31 13.05 -20.33
C HIS A 144 -13.51 12.42 -19.18
N ILE A 145 -12.18 12.52 -19.19
CA ILE A 145 -11.33 12.10 -18.07
C ILE A 145 -11.57 13.01 -16.87
N HIS A 146 -11.64 14.32 -17.09
CA HIS A 146 -11.92 15.30 -16.04
C HIS A 146 -13.31 15.11 -15.42
N TYR A 147 -14.36 14.94 -16.24
CA TYR A 147 -15.71 14.68 -15.75
C TYR A 147 -15.77 13.39 -14.93
N PHE A 148 -15.21 12.30 -15.46
CA PHE A 148 -15.15 11.03 -14.75
C PHE A 148 -14.42 11.16 -13.41
N SER A 149 -13.25 11.79 -13.42
CA SER A 149 -12.42 11.96 -12.22
C SER A 149 -13.10 12.84 -11.18
N ARG A 150 -13.77 13.91 -11.60
CA ARG A 150 -14.51 14.81 -10.71
C ARG A 150 -15.70 14.13 -10.06
N ILE A 151 -16.53 13.42 -10.83
CA ILE A 151 -17.70 12.69 -10.32
C ILE A 151 -17.25 11.58 -9.35
N ARG A 152 -16.25 10.79 -9.74
CA ARG A 152 -15.72 9.70 -8.91
C ARG A 152 -15.05 10.23 -7.65
N GLY A 153 -14.32 11.34 -7.76
CA GLY A 153 -13.70 12.04 -6.64
C GLY A 153 -14.75 12.50 -5.63
N TYR A 154 -15.82 13.16 -6.11
CA TYR A 154 -16.93 13.59 -5.27
C TYR A 154 -17.58 12.40 -4.53
N ILE A 155 -17.94 11.32 -5.24
CA ILE A 155 -18.52 10.12 -4.62
C ILE A 155 -17.57 9.48 -3.58
N SER A 156 -16.26 9.44 -3.86
CA SER A 156 -15.26 8.95 -2.91
C SER A 156 -15.22 9.81 -1.64
N THR A 157 -15.26 11.14 -1.78
CA THR A 157 -15.34 12.08 -0.67
C THR A 157 -16.58 11.86 0.18
N LEU A 158 -17.77 11.72 -0.45
CA LEU A 158 -19.02 11.46 0.26
C LEU A 158 -18.95 10.17 1.09
N ARG A 159 -18.43 9.09 0.51
CA ARG A 159 -18.25 7.81 1.21
C ARG A 159 -17.32 7.92 2.40
N LYS A 160 -16.18 8.62 2.24
CA LYS A 160 -15.20 8.83 3.31
C LYS A 160 -15.77 9.63 4.48
N ASN A 161 -16.69 10.56 4.19
CA ASN A 161 -17.36 11.39 5.19
C ASN A 161 -18.70 10.80 5.66
N LYS A 162 -18.99 9.53 5.34
CA LYS A 162 -20.22 8.80 5.74
C LYS A 162 -21.52 9.53 5.34
N GLN A 163 -21.50 10.21 4.21
CA GLN A 163 -22.66 10.96 3.69
C GLN A 163 -23.56 10.10 2.80
N SER A 164 -24.86 10.43 2.76
CA SER A 164 -25.81 9.84 1.81
C SER A 164 -25.46 10.24 0.38
N ILE A 165 -25.06 9.28 -0.45
CA ILE A 165 -24.58 9.56 -1.81
C ILE A 165 -25.69 10.17 -2.67
N LEU A 166 -26.89 9.57 -2.65
CA LEU A 166 -28.00 10.00 -3.49
C LEU A 166 -28.44 11.42 -3.13
N GLU A 167 -28.61 11.69 -1.84
CA GLU A 167 -29.00 13.02 -1.34
C GLU A 167 -27.95 14.07 -1.70
N CYS A 168 -26.66 13.77 -1.50
CA CYS A 168 -25.60 14.70 -1.82
C CYS A 168 -25.41 14.93 -3.33
N LEU A 169 -25.82 13.98 -4.18
CA LEU A 169 -25.89 14.19 -5.62
C LEU A 169 -27.05 15.11 -5.98
N ILE A 170 -28.25 14.89 -5.41
CA ILE A 170 -29.40 15.79 -5.57
C ILE A 170 -29.02 17.22 -5.14
N ASN A 171 -28.41 17.37 -3.97
CA ASN A 171 -27.98 18.65 -3.45
C ASN A 171 -26.93 19.33 -4.35
N ALA A 172 -26.03 18.56 -4.97
CA ALA A 172 -25.08 19.11 -5.93
C ALA A 172 -25.74 19.69 -7.19
N PHE A 173 -26.84 19.08 -7.67
CA PHE A 173 -27.64 19.65 -8.76
C PHE A 173 -28.46 20.87 -8.32
N ASN A 174 -28.84 20.95 -7.04
CA ASN A 174 -29.50 22.11 -6.45
C ASN A 174 -28.51 23.19 -5.96
N GLU A 175 -27.29 23.22 -6.49
CA GLU A 175 -26.22 24.18 -6.15
C GLU A 175 -25.81 24.21 -4.66
N LYS A 176 -26.10 23.13 -3.92
CA LYS A 176 -25.75 22.94 -2.50
C LYS A 176 -24.86 21.70 -2.30
N PRO A 177 -23.73 21.55 -3.02
CA PRO A 177 -22.92 20.35 -2.90
C PRO A 177 -22.34 20.20 -1.49
N TYR A 178 -22.16 18.95 -1.04
CA TYR A 178 -21.41 18.69 0.20
C TYR A 178 -19.94 19.06 0.00
N ILE A 179 -19.43 19.95 0.83
CA ILE A 179 -18.02 20.32 0.86
C ILE A 179 -17.48 19.91 2.23
N PRO A 180 -16.52 18.97 2.33
CA PRO A 180 -15.94 18.62 3.61
C PRO A 180 -15.22 19.83 4.21
N MET A 181 -15.50 20.15 5.47
CA MET A 181 -14.72 21.15 6.20
C MET A 181 -13.27 20.65 6.30
N LYS A 182 -12.31 21.52 5.99
CA LYS A 182 -10.90 21.23 6.32
C LYS A 182 -10.80 21.20 7.84
N GLY A 183 -10.34 20.08 8.40
CA GLY A 183 -9.93 20.06 9.80
C GLY A 183 -8.77 21.04 10.00
N GLU A 184 -8.86 21.84 11.05
CA GLU A 184 -7.77 22.70 11.53
C GLU A 184 -6.51 21.90 11.87
#